data_AF-A0A1D7U4N4-F1
#
_entry.id   AF-A0A1D7U4N4-F1
#
_cell.length_a   1.000
_cell.length_b   1.000
_cell.length_c   1.000
_cell.angle_alpha   90.00
_cell.angle_beta   90.00
_cell.angle_gamma   90.00
#
_symmetry.space_group_name_H-M   'P 1'
#
loop_
_entity.id
_entity.type
_entity.pdbx_description
1 polymer ?
#
loop_
_entity_poly.entity_id
_entity_poly.type
_entity_poly.pdbx_seq_one_letter_code
_entity_poly.pdbx_strand_id
1 'polypeptide(L)'
;MGAILRANLALNACANVRVIDAGLGTEDAELPFSFHEDGNDGTGTFARGKGDLTLPVRQGDALLDELGLADSRITFVKCDVEGFEPAVFKGLERTLKKHRPVVAFESNAQQLGDQTWSTLRGCGYERLYELRHNAAQASPALREIIRFAQGHRCTIEPISAPPPYAANLLASPRDLG
;
A
#
# COMPACT_ATOMS: atom_id res chain seq x y z
N MET A 1 1.89 -16.49 -2.63
CA MET A 1 0.87 -15.43 -2.46
C MET A 1 -0.15 -15.35 -3.60
N GLY A 2 0.24 -15.29 -4.88
CA GLY A 2 -0.72 -15.16 -6.00
C GLY A 2 -1.80 -16.28 -6.08
N ALA A 3 -1.47 -17.51 -5.69
CA ALA A 3 -2.42 -18.63 -5.65
C ALA A 3 -3.56 -18.45 -4.64
N ILE A 4 -3.26 -17.94 -3.43
CA ILE A 4 -4.27 -17.68 -2.38
C ILE A 4 -5.21 -16.58 -2.83
N LEU A 5 -4.68 -15.48 -3.40
CA LEU A 5 -5.51 -14.41 -3.94
C LEU A 5 -6.45 -14.93 -5.04
N ARG A 6 -5.94 -15.71 -5.99
CA ARG A 6 -6.76 -16.30 -7.05
C ARG A 6 -7.85 -17.22 -6.52
N ALA A 7 -7.58 -18.01 -5.47
CA ALA A 7 -8.58 -18.82 -4.79
C ALA A 7 -9.68 -17.93 -4.15
N ASN A 8 -9.28 -16.86 -3.44
CA ASN A 8 -10.23 -15.92 -2.84
C ASN A 8 -11.10 -15.22 -3.90
N LEU A 9 -10.53 -14.83 -5.04
CA LEU A 9 -11.28 -14.24 -6.15
C LEU A 9 -12.29 -15.22 -6.75
N ALA A 10 -11.90 -16.49 -6.91
CA ALA A 10 -12.79 -17.54 -7.41
C ALA A 10 -13.96 -17.81 -6.45
N LEU A 11 -13.68 -17.88 -5.14
CA LEU A 11 -14.69 -18.09 -4.10
C LEU A 11 -15.72 -16.96 -4.02
N ASN A 12 -15.30 -15.72 -4.31
CA ASN A 12 -16.16 -14.53 -4.25
C ASN A 12 -16.71 -14.11 -5.63
N ALA A 13 -16.49 -14.90 -6.69
CA ALA A 13 -16.91 -14.61 -8.06
C ALA A 13 -16.49 -13.21 -8.56
N CYS A 14 -15.31 -12.74 -8.16
CA CYS A 14 -14.79 -11.43 -8.54
C CYS A 14 -14.21 -11.47 -9.97
N ALA A 15 -14.99 -11.03 -10.96
CA ALA A 15 -14.58 -11.02 -12.37
C ALA A 15 -13.86 -9.73 -12.82
N ASN A 16 -13.83 -8.70 -11.98
CA ASN A 16 -13.27 -7.38 -12.26
C ASN A 16 -11.83 -7.19 -11.74
N VAL A 17 -11.09 -8.29 -11.54
CA VAL A 17 -9.73 -8.28 -10.97
C VAL A 17 -8.76 -8.93 -11.94
N ARG A 18 -7.67 -8.23 -12.24
CA ARG A 18 -6.51 -8.75 -12.97
C ARG A 18 -5.35 -8.89 -12.00
N VAL A 19 -4.83 -10.10 -11.85
CA VAL A 19 -3.67 -10.39 -10.98
C VAL A 19 -2.40 -10.34 -11.83
N ILE A 20 -1.41 -9.56 -11.40
CA ILE A 20 -0.08 -9.49 -11.99
C ILE A 20 0.92 -9.97 -10.93
N ASP A 21 1.66 -11.04 -11.24
CA ASP A 21 2.62 -11.64 -10.31
C ASP A 21 3.99 -10.95 -10.44
N ALA A 22 4.06 -9.69 -10.01
CA ALA A 22 5.30 -8.91 -9.94
C ALA A 22 5.23 -7.88 -8.80
N GLY A 23 6.38 -7.60 -8.18
CA GLY A 23 6.55 -6.41 -7.34
C GLY A 23 6.65 -5.14 -8.19
N LEU A 24 6.44 -3.99 -7.55
CA LEU A 24 6.65 -2.68 -8.19
C LEU A 24 7.86 -1.98 -7.57
N GLY A 25 8.64 -1.31 -8.39
CA GLY A 25 9.84 -0.58 -7.97
C GLY A 25 10.23 0.51 -8.95
N THR A 26 11.46 1.00 -8.84
CA THR A 26 11.99 2.10 -9.66
C THR A 26 12.49 1.65 -11.02
N GLU A 27 12.80 0.37 -11.18
CA GLU A 27 13.36 -0.22 -12.40
C GLU A 27 12.99 -1.71 -12.47
N ASP A 28 13.18 -2.31 -13.64
CA ASP A 28 13.00 -3.74 -13.85
C ASP A 28 14.20 -4.50 -13.26
N ALA A 29 13.93 -5.39 -12.31
CA ALA A 29 14.96 -6.15 -11.61
C ALA A 29 14.42 -7.47 -11.06
N GLU A 30 15.34 -8.40 -10.80
CA GLU A 30 15.07 -9.62 -10.03
C GLU A 30 15.61 -9.39 -8.62
N LEU A 31 14.72 -9.21 -7.64
CA LEU A 31 15.11 -8.85 -6.28
C LEU A 31 14.90 -10.00 -5.29
N PRO A 32 15.78 -10.16 -4.29
CA PRO A 32 15.57 -11.12 -3.22
C PRO A 32 14.33 -10.73 -2.41
N PHE A 33 13.48 -11.71 -2.13
CA PHE A 33 12.26 -11.58 -1.35
C PHE A 33 12.34 -12.48 -0.12
N SER A 34 12.11 -11.90 1.06
CA SER A 34 12.11 -12.60 2.34
C SER A 34 10.69 -12.70 2.87
N PHE A 35 10.28 -13.89 3.31
CA PHE A 35 9.05 -14.03 4.09
C PHE A 35 9.31 -13.62 5.54
N HIS A 36 8.28 -13.14 6.24
CA HIS A 36 8.38 -12.99 7.68
C HIS A 36 8.27 -14.36 8.34
N GLU A 37 9.27 -14.75 9.14
CA GLU A 37 9.35 -16.06 9.80
C GLU A 37 8.20 -16.30 10.81
N ASP A 38 7.55 -15.23 11.29
CA ASP A 38 6.49 -15.28 12.31
C ASP A 38 5.08 -15.38 11.69
N GLY A 39 4.78 -16.50 11.03
CA GLY A 39 3.43 -17.07 10.92
C GLY A 39 2.30 -16.25 10.26
N ASN A 40 2.61 -15.13 9.59
CA ASN A 40 1.62 -14.37 8.81
C ASN A 40 1.79 -14.69 7.32
N ASP A 41 0.97 -15.60 6.80
CA ASP A 41 1.06 -16.22 5.45
C ASP A 41 0.93 -15.25 4.25
N GLY A 42 0.94 -13.94 4.50
CA GLY A 42 0.83 -12.86 3.51
C GLY A 42 1.81 -11.71 3.67
N THR A 43 2.81 -11.81 4.54
CA THR A 43 3.76 -10.70 4.82
C THR A 43 5.16 -11.07 4.33
N GLY A 44 5.74 -10.25 3.46
CA GLY A 44 7.07 -10.43 2.88
C GLY A 44 7.58 -9.15 2.24
N THR A 45 8.90 -8.98 2.16
CA THR A 45 9.50 -7.69 1.74
C THR A 45 10.72 -7.89 0.83
N PHE A 46 10.91 -6.95 -0.10
CA PHE A 46 12.12 -6.82 -0.92
C PHE A 46 13.25 -6.05 -0.21
N ALA A 47 12.98 -5.42 0.94
CA ALA A 47 13.89 -4.47 1.57
C ALA A 47 15.05 -5.09 2.38
N ARG A 48 15.04 -6.41 2.65
CA ARG A 48 15.98 -7.06 3.60
C ARG A 48 17.21 -7.72 2.99
N GLY A 49 17.39 -7.74 1.68
CA GLY A 49 18.63 -8.12 0.99
C GLY A 49 19.05 -9.61 1.05
N LYS A 50 18.63 -10.39 2.06
CA LYS A 50 18.72 -11.86 2.08
C LYS A 50 17.32 -12.45 1.89
N GLY A 51 16.99 -12.86 0.67
CA GLY A 51 15.71 -13.46 0.33
C GLY A 51 15.78 -14.98 0.23
N ASP A 52 14.69 -15.64 0.60
CA ASP A 52 14.51 -17.08 0.40
C ASP A 52 14.18 -17.39 -1.07
N LEU A 53 13.68 -16.38 -1.79
CA LEU A 53 13.35 -16.42 -3.20
C LEU A 53 13.86 -15.18 -3.91
N THR A 54 13.92 -15.23 -5.24
CA THR A 54 14.08 -14.06 -6.09
C THR A 54 12.79 -13.89 -6.88
N LEU A 55 12.22 -12.69 -6.87
CA LEU A 55 10.97 -12.38 -7.56
C LEU A 55 11.15 -11.15 -8.48
N PRO A 56 10.39 -11.10 -9.59
CA PRO A 56 10.44 -9.98 -10.51
C PRO A 56 9.86 -8.73 -9.86
N VAL A 57 10.59 -7.63 -9.98
CA VAL A 57 10.15 -6.27 -9.70
C VAL A 57 10.14 -5.50 -11.00
N ARG A 58 9.06 -4.76 -11.25
CA ARG A 58 8.87 -3.99 -12.47
C ARG A 58 8.78 -2.50 -12.17
N GLN A 59 9.25 -1.68 -13.10
CA GLN A 59 9.00 -0.24 -13.05
C GLN A 59 7.50 0.02 -13.27
N GLY A 60 6.85 0.66 -12.29
CA GLY A 60 5.38 0.75 -12.25
C GLY A 60 4.74 1.38 -13.49
N ASP A 61 5.26 2.52 -13.94
CA ASP A 61 4.73 3.21 -15.13
C ASP A 61 4.94 2.40 -16.43
N ALA A 62 6.10 1.77 -16.62
CA ALA A 62 6.35 0.90 -17.78
C ALA A 62 5.43 -0.32 -17.78
N LEU A 63 5.22 -0.94 -16.62
CA LEU A 63 4.27 -2.05 -16.51
C LEU A 63 2.85 -1.60 -16.89
N LEU A 64 2.40 -0.42 -16.48
CA LEU A 64 1.10 0.10 -16.88
C LEU A 64 1.02 0.38 -18.39
N ASP A 65 2.10 0.82 -19.04
CA ASP A 65 2.16 0.94 -20.50
C ASP A 65 2.03 -0.43 -21.18
N GLU A 66 2.81 -1.43 -20.75
CA GLU A 66 2.78 -2.80 -21.28
C GLU A 66 1.39 -3.46 -21.16
N LEU A 67 0.69 -3.18 -20.06
CA LEU A 67 -0.65 -3.71 -19.81
C LEU A 67 -1.74 -2.97 -20.59
N GLY A 68 -1.41 -1.89 -21.31
CA GLY A 68 -2.36 -1.03 -22.01
C GLY A 68 -3.22 -0.16 -21.09
N LEU A 69 -2.73 0.12 -19.87
CA LEU A 69 -3.48 0.80 -18.80
C LEU A 69 -3.03 2.24 -18.56
N ALA A 70 -1.99 2.73 -19.23
CA ALA A 70 -1.42 4.06 -19.01
C ALA A 70 -2.42 5.23 -19.19
N ASP A 71 -3.38 5.08 -20.08
CA ASP A 71 -4.46 6.05 -20.34
C ASP A 71 -5.77 5.72 -19.60
N SER A 72 -5.85 4.54 -18.98
CA SER A 72 -6.99 4.19 -18.14
C SER A 72 -6.97 5.04 -16.88
N ARG A 73 -8.08 5.72 -16.59
CA ARG A 73 -8.19 6.61 -15.43
C ARG A 73 -8.04 5.81 -14.13
N ILE A 74 -7.01 6.11 -13.36
CA ILE A 74 -6.79 5.53 -12.02
C ILE A 74 -7.26 6.55 -10.98
N THR A 75 -8.30 6.21 -10.23
CA THR A 75 -8.88 7.10 -9.20
C THR A 75 -8.42 6.77 -7.79
N PHE A 76 -7.90 5.55 -7.58
CA PHE A 76 -7.47 5.06 -6.28
C PHE A 76 -6.29 4.11 -6.43
N VAL A 77 -5.33 4.20 -5.50
CA VAL A 77 -4.18 3.29 -5.38
C VAL A 77 -4.11 2.84 -3.93
N LYS A 78 -4.00 1.53 -3.70
CA LYS A 78 -3.62 0.96 -2.40
C LYS A 78 -2.21 0.41 -2.52
N CYS A 79 -1.34 0.73 -1.57
CA CYS A 79 0.04 0.26 -1.50
C CYS A 79 0.35 -0.26 -0.11
N ASP A 80 0.60 -1.57 -0.01
CA ASP A 80 0.87 -2.27 1.24
C ASP A 80 1.92 -3.32 0.89
N VAL A 81 3.19 -2.92 1.02
CA VAL A 81 4.36 -3.63 0.47
C VAL A 81 5.49 -3.73 1.49
N GLU A 82 5.16 -3.59 2.77
CA GLU A 82 6.06 -3.84 3.91
C GLU A 82 7.40 -3.11 3.80
N GLY A 83 7.35 -1.79 3.62
CA GLY A 83 8.53 -0.91 3.63
C GLY A 83 9.11 -0.57 2.26
N PHE A 84 8.54 -1.10 1.17
CA PHE A 84 8.96 -0.80 -0.20
C PHE A 84 8.15 0.34 -0.86
N GLU A 85 7.30 1.03 -0.09
CA GLU A 85 6.36 2.05 -0.58
C GLU A 85 7.05 3.21 -1.33
N PRO A 86 8.18 3.79 -0.86
CA PRO A 86 8.85 4.86 -1.59
C PRO A 86 9.29 4.44 -3.00
N ALA A 87 9.77 3.20 -3.16
CA ALA A 87 10.23 2.68 -4.46
C ALA A 87 9.05 2.46 -5.40
N VAL A 88 7.93 1.92 -4.90
CA VAL A 88 6.68 1.75 -5.66
C VAL A 88 6.20 3.10 -6.20
N PHE A 89 6.07 4.12 -5.33
CA PHE A 89 5.55 5.42 -5.75
C PHE A 89 6.49 6.17 -6.67
N LYS A 90 7.80 6.04 -6.48
CA LYS A 90 8.78 6.59 -7.44
C LYS A 90 8.68 5.90 -8.80
N GLY A 91 8.40 4.61 -8.84
CA GLY A 91 8.12 3.86 -10.07
C GLY A 91 6.81 4.26 -10.77
N LEU A 92 5.88 4.89 -10.05
CA LEU A 92 4.55 5.31 -10.53
C LEU A 92 4.43 6.84 -10.68
N GLU A 93 5.54 7.58 -10.71
CA GLU A 93 5.55 9.04 -10.67
C GLU A 93 4.70 9.67 -11.78
N ARG A 94 4.78 9.16 -13.03
CA ARG A 94 3.98 9.67 -14.16
C ARG A 94 2.50 9.41 -13.93
N THR A 95 2.14 8.19 -13.50
CA THR A 95 0.77 7.80 -13.17
C THR A 95 0.18 8.68 -12.06
N LEU A 96 0.93 8.88 -10.97
CA LEU A 96 0.50 9.68 -9.82
C LEU A 96 0.27 11.14 -10.20
N LYS A 97 1.19 11.73 -10.99
CA LYS A 97 1.08 13.12 -11.48
C LYS A 97 -0.06 13.32 -12.48
N LYS A 98 -0.24 12.36 -13.40
CA LYS A 98 -1.26 12.42 -14.47
C LYS A 98 -2.67 12.22 -13.92
N HIS A 99 -2.90 11.13 -13.17
CA HIS A 99 -4.24 10.70 -12.79
C HIS A 99 -4.69 11.25 -11.43
N ARG A 100 -3.74 11.66 -10.58
CA ARG A 100 -3.98 12.21 -9.25
C ARG A 100 -4.98 11.35 -8.43
N PRO A 101 -4.76 10.02 -8.28
CA PRO A 101 -5.61 9.16 -7.48
C PRO A 101 -5.57 9.54 -5.99
N VAL A 102 -6.52 9.04 -5.21
CA VAL A 102 -6.33 8.94 -3.75
C VAL A 102 -5.42 7.75 -3.48
N VAL A 103 -4.41 7.91 -2.63
CA VAL A 103 -3.43 6.87 -2.31
C VAL A 103 -3.61 6.43 -0.87
N ALA A 104 -3.93 5.16 -0.64
CA ALA A 104 -3.90 4.53 0.68
C ALA A 104 -2.60 3.74 0.84
N PHE A 105 -1.87 3.96 1.93
CA PHE A 105 -0.61 3.26 2.18
C PHE A 105 -0.37 3.01 3.66
N GLU A 106 0.40 1.97 3.98
CA GLU A 106 0.83 1.70 5.35
C GLU A 106 2.20 2.34 5.62
N SER A 107 2.35 2.90 6.81
CA SER A 107 3.61 3.43 7.32
C SER A 107 4.03 2.62 8.53
N ASN A 108 4.94 1.67 8.36
CA ASN A 108 5.42 0.78 9.44
C ASN A 108 6.36 1.47 10.44
N ALA A 109 7.03 2.55 10.02
CA ALA A 109 7.95 3.33 10.85
C ALA A 109 8.00 4.78 10.36
N GLN A 110 8.28 5.71 11.28
CA GLN A 110 8.28 7.15 10.98
C GLN A 110 9.16 7.50 9.77
N GLN A 111 10.39 6.97 9.74
CA GLN A 111 11.34 7.26 8.67
C GLN A 111 10.84 6.82 7.28
N LEU A 112 10.20 5.65 7.19
CA LEU A 112 9.63 5.14 5.94
C LEU A 112 8.39 5.94 5.54
N GLY A 113 7.54 6.27 6.52
CA GLY A 113 6.40 7.17 6.33
C GLY A 113 6.84 8.53 5.76
N ASP A 114 7.88 9.13 6.33
CA ASP A 114 8.42 10.42 5.90
C ASP A 114 8.98 10.37 4.47
N GLN A 115 9.72 9.32 4.11
CA GLN A 115 10.23 9.12 2.76
C GLN A 115 9.10 8.93 1.73
N THR A 116 8.11 8.13 2.10
CA THR A 116 6.92 7.86 1.30
C THR A 116 6.13 9.15 1.07
N TRP A 117 5.91 9.91 2.14
CA TRP A 117 5.21 11.19 2.09
C TRP A 117 5.97 12.22 1.25
N SER A 118 7.30 12.30 1.39
CA SER A 118 8.14 13.17 0.57
C SER A 118 8.02 12.86 -0.94
N THR A 119 7.97 11.58 -1.29
CA THR A 119 7.79 11.14 -2.69
C THR A 119 6.42 11.53 -3.23
N LEU A 120 5.36 11.32 -2.44
CA LEU A 120 4.00 11.73 -2.80
C LEU A 120 3.86 13.25 -2.92
N ARG A 121 4.47 14.03 -2.01
CA ARG A 121 4.56 15.50 -2.11
C ARG A 121 5.22 15.94 -3.42
N GLY A 122 6.31 15.28 -3.82
CA GLY A 122 6.97 15.50 -5.12
C GLY A 122 6.07 15.22 -6.33
N CYS A 123 5.04 14.40 -6.16
CA CYS A 123 4.01 14.12 -7.17
C CYS A 123 2.81 15.09 -7.10
N GLY A 124 2.85 16.09 -6.22
CA GLY A 124 1.80 17.11 -6.09
C GLY A 124 0.62 16.71 -5.20
N TYR A 125 0.84 15.78 -4.27
CA TYR A 125 -0.08 15.51 -3.17
C TYR A 125 0.13 16.54 -2.07
N GLU A 126 -0.95 17.04 -1.49
CA GLU A 126 -0.87 18.15 -0.54
C GLU A 126 -1.45 17.81 0.83
N ARG A 127 -2.31 16.79 0.90
CA ARG A 127 -3.05 16.42 2.08
C ARG A 127 -2.73 15.00 2.49
N LEU A 128 -2.58 14.81 3.80
CA LEU A 128 -2.33 13.54 4.44
C LEU A 128 -3.39 13.33 5.52
N TYR A 129 -3.88 12.11 5.62
CA TYR A 129 -4.86 11.70 6.62
C TYR A 129 -4.44 10.38 7.25
N GLU A 130 -4.84 10.18 8.49
CA GLU A 130 -4.75 8.89 9.18
C GLU A 130 -6.11 8.22 9.19
N LEU A 131 -6.15 6.93 8.83
CA LEU A 131 -7.30 6.08 9.06
C LEU A 131 -7.24 5.54 10.49
N ARG A 132 -8.02 6.12 11.39
CA ARG A 132 -8.12 5.68 12.78
C ARG A 132 -9.26 4.68 12.96
N HIS A 133 -9.03 3.72 13.85
CA HIS A 133 -10.02 2.73 14.23
C HIS A 133 -10.40 2.93 15.70
N ASN A 134 -11.68 2.76 16.02
CA ASN A 134 -12.09 2.71 17.42
C ASN A 134 -11.39 1.56 18.15
N ALA A 135 -11.03 1.81 19.41
CA ALA A 135 -10.28 0.88 20.26
C ALA A 135 -8.89 0.47 19.72
N ALA A 136 -8.29 1.25 18.82
CA ALA A 136 -6.92 0.97 18.34
C ALA A 136 -5.90 0.90 19.49
N GLN A 137 -6.08 1.68 20.56
CA GLN A 137 -5.19 1.68 21.74
C GLN A 137 -5.52 0.59 22.77
N ALA A 138 -6.61 -0.16 22.60
CA ALA A 138 -6.96 -1.27 23.49
C ALA A 138 -6.12 -2.52 23.17
N SER A 139 -5.96 -3.40 24.15
CA SER A 139 -5.36 -4.72 23.95
C SER A 139 -6.17 -5.53 22.91
N PRO A 140 -5.56 -6.50 22.19
CA PRO A 140 -6.24 -7.21 21.10
C PRO A 140 -7.60 -7.80 21.50
N ALA A 141 -7.68 -8.49 22.64
CA ALA A 141 -8.93 -9.06 23.13
C ALA A 141 -9.98 -7.99 23.47
N LEU A 142 -9.56 -6.91 24.13
CA LEU A 142 -10.47 -5.82 24.50
C LEU A 142 -10.93 -5.02 23.28
N ARG A 143 -10.06 -4.83 22.29
CA ARG A 143 -10.36 -4.18 21.02
C ARG A 143 -11.50 -4.91 20.30
N GLU A 144 -11.43 -6.22 20.19
CA GLU A 144 -12.47 -7.01 19.54
C GLU A 144 -13.78 -7.01 20.34
N ILE A 145 -13.73 -7.04 21.68
CA ILE A 145 -14.92 -6.87 22.53
C ILE A 145 -15.58 -5.51 22.29
N ILE A 146 -14.79 -4.43 22.26
CA ILE A 146 -15.30 -3.07 22.03
C ILE A 146 -15.91 -2.95 20.63
N ARG A 147 -15.23 -3.47 19.60
CA ARG A 147 -15.73 -3.45 18.22
C ARG A 147 -17.00 -4.26 18.05
N PHE A 148 -17.13 -5.39 18.76
CA PHE A 148 -18.36 -6.17 18.77
C PHE A 148 -19.52 -5.42 19.47
N ALA A 149 -19.25 -4.82 20.64
CA ALA A 149 -20.29 -4.15 21.43
C ALA A 149 -20.73 -2.79 20.86
N GLN A 150 -19.81 -2.02 20.29
CA GLN A 150 -20.04 -0.62 19.86
C GLN A 150 -20.04 -0.44 18.33
N GLY A 151 -19.80 -1.52 17.59
CA GLY A 151 -19.53 -1.51 16.15
C GLY A 151 -18.09 -1.10 15.84
N HIS A 152 -17.54 -1.64 14.74
CA HIS A 152 -16.26 -1.19 14.21
C HIS A 152 -16.45 0.14 13.47
N ARG A 153 -15.77 1.18 13.94
CA ARG A 153 -15.84 2.53 13.36
C ARG A 153 -14.45 2.93 12.88
N CYS A 154 -14.41 3.46 11.66
CA CYS A 154 -13.21 4.05 11.09
C CYS A 154 -13.45 5.55 10.88
N THR A 155 -12.49 6.37 11.26
CA THR A 155 -12.47 7.82 10.99
C THR A 155 -11.25 8.16 10.15
N ILE A 156 -11.41 9.13 9.26
CA ILE A 156 -10.31 9.70 8.48
C ILE A 156 -10.01 11.05 9.10
N GLU A 157 -8.81 11.22 9.64
CA GLU A 157 -8.41 12.44 10.36
C GLU A 157 -7.25 13.11 9.64
N PRO A 158 -7.33 14.42 9.35
CA PRO A 158 -6.23 15.13 8.71
C PRO A 158 -5.02 15.20 9.65
N ILE A 159 -3.84 14.93 9.10
CA ILE A 159 -2.56 15.02 9.82
C ILE A 159 -1.57 15.83 8.99
N SER A 160 -0.59 16.46 9.65
CA SER A 160 0.43 17.28 8.97
C SER A 160 1.65 16.49 8.51
N ALA A 161 1.92 15.35 9.16
CA ALA A 161 3.07 14.49 8.87
C ALA A 161 2.77 13.04 9.29
N PRO A 162 3.48 12.05 8.71
CA PRO A 162 3.40 10.66 9.13
C PRO A 162 3.65 10.49 10.64
N PRO A 163 2.85 9.68 11.35
CA PRO A 163 3.01 9.48 12.78
C PRO A 163 4.25 8.64 13.10
N PRO A 164 4.75 8.68 14.36
CA PRO A 164 5.91 7.91 14.79
C PRO A 164 5.62 6.41 15.02
N TYR A 165 4.42 5.93 14.69
CA TYR A 165 3.94 4.57 14.91
C TYR A 165 3.33 3.99 13.63
N ALA A 166 3.12 2.67 13.62
CA ALA A 166 2.48 1.98 12.51
C ALA A 166 1.06 2.54 12.27
N ALA A 167 0.79 3.03 11.07
CA ALA A 167 -0.49 3.65 10.74
C ALA A 167 -0.89 3.43 9.28
N ASN A 168 -2.21 3.32 9.06
CA ASN A 168 -2.81 3.38 7.73
C ASN A 168 -3.03 4.85 7.35
N LEU A 169 -2.40 5.27 6.27
CA LEU A 169 -2.41 6.66 5.81
C LEU A 169 -3.12 6.79 4.47
N LEU A 170 -3.67 7.97 4.24
CA LEU A 170 -4.28 8.39 2.98
C LEU A 170 -3.61 9.67 2.52
N ALA A 171 -3.02 9.66 1.34
CA ALA A 171 -2.57 10.87 0.66
C ALA A 171 -3.59 11.25 -0.42
N SER A 172 -3.93 12.53 -0.49
CA SER A 172 -4.87 13.04 -1.48
C SER A 172 -4.38 14.32 -2.17
N PRO A 173 -4.62 14.46 -3.49
CA PRO A 173 -4.37 15.68 -4.23
C PRO A 173 -5.44 16.76 -4.03
N ARG A 174 -6.52 16.45 -3.30
CA ARG A 174 -7.70 17.29 -3.04
C ARG A 174 -8.31 16.98 -1.66
N ASP A 175 -9.18 17.83 -1.12
CA ASP A 175 -9.86 17.53 0.15
C ASP A 175 -10.72 16.26 0.02
N LEU A 176 -10.59 15.37 1.01
CA LEU A 176 -11.53 14.28 1.27
C LEU A 176 -12.57 14.84 2.24
N GLY A 177 -13.60 15.49 1.68
CA GLY A 177 -14.73 16.03 2.45
C GLY A 177 -15.60 14.95 3.07
#